data_AF-A0A094IGB8-F1
#
_entry.id   AF-A0A094IGB8-F1
#
_cell.length_a   1.000
_cell.length_b   1.000
_cell.length_c   1.000
_cell.angle_alpha   90.00
_cell.angle_beta   90.00
_cell.angle_gamma   90.00
#
_symmetry.space_group_name_H-M   'P 1'
#
loop_
_entity.id
_entity.type
_entity.pdbx_description
1 polymer ?
#
loop_
_entity_poly.entity_id
_entity_poly.type
_entity_poly.pdbx_seq_one_letter_code
_entity_poly.pdbx_strand_id
1 'polypeptide(L)'
;MSSETGLSATKYSVPQQTKQLLEEGILRNPLIAKDIPADAEQYAHKIRFVGSDEPRIPINWRFAESVSSLKGLEATMILALLKRKYGVDVDEVVINTDHAQLFFMSALIWRLDPKGVNIPARGSTAAEAVKVLEHFPSYDIHRQTATFHRGSVTNIYKTKDNKFFHLHGTWSSSPKTNDYIT
;
A
#
# COMPACT_ATOMS: atom_id res chain seq x y z
N MET A 1 -27.19 -7.02 -44.25
CA MET A 1 -26.99 -7.92 -43.08
C MET A 1 -25.50 -8.10 -42.92
N SER A 2 -24.87 -7.22 -42.16
CA SER A 2 -23.42 -7.26 -41.91
C SER A 2 -23.25 -7.74 -40.47
N SER A 3 -22.71 -8.95 -40.32
CA SER A 3 -22.38 -9.54 -39.03
C SER A 3 -21.13 -8.86 -38.48
N GLU A 4 -21.30 -8.00 -37.47
CA GLU A 4 -20.21 -7.60 -36.58
C GLU A 4 -19.73 -8.84 -35.82
N THR A 5 -18.53 -9.31 -36.16
CA THR A 5 -17.76 -10.27 -35.38
C THR A 5 -17.27 -9.55 -34.12
N GLY A 6 -18.12 -9.52 -33.10
CA GLY A 6 -17.74 -9.04 -31.77
C GLY A 6 -16.61 -9.90 -31.23
N LEU A 7 -15.40 -9.34 -31.13
CA LEU A 7 -14.42 -9.83 -30.17
C LEU A 7 -15.12 -9.84 -28.82
N SER A 8 -15.34 -11.02 -28.25
CA SER A 8 -15.71 -11.16 -26.85
C SER A 8 -14.64 -10.43 -26.04
N ALA A 9 -14.94 -9.21 -25.59
CA ALA A 9 -14.07 -8.47 -24.71
C ALA A 9 -13.98 -9.28 -23.41
N THR A 10 -12.84 -9.92 -23.17
CA THR A 10 -12.60 -10.67 -21.94
C THR A 10 -12.91 -9.74 -20.76
N LYS A 11 -13.87 -10.14 -19.93
CA LYS A 11 -14.30 -9.33 -18.79
C LYS A 11 -13.08 -9.01 -17.92
N TYR A 12 -12.94 -7.75 -17.52
CA TYR A 12 -11.87 -7.32 -16.64
C TYR A 12 -11.93 -8.08 -15.30
N SER A 13 -10.77 -8.49 -14.79
CA SER A 13 -10.65 -9.13 -13.48
C SER A 13 -9.31 -8.77 -12.84
N VAL A 14 -9.34 -8.15 -11.65
CA VAL A 14 -8.14 -7.78 -10.88
C VAL A 14 -7.21 -8.99 -10.68
N PRO A 15 -7.67 -10.18 -10.21
CA PRO A 15 -6.80 -11.35 -10.10
C PRO A 15 -6.11 -11.77 -11.41
N GLN A 16 -6.84 -11.78 -12.53
CA GLN A 16 -6.28 -12.18 -13.82
C GLN A 16 -5.24 -11.16 -14.32
N GLN A 17 -5.56 -9.88 -14.20
CA GLN A 17 -4.68 -8.78 -14.56
C GLN A 17 -3.44 -8.72 -13.66
N THR A 18 -3.58 -9.07 -12.39
CA THR A 18 -2.46 -9.20 -11.44
C THR A 18 -1.50 -10.31 -11.87
N LYS A 19 -2.04 -11.47 -12.24
CA LYS A 19 -1.24 -12.61 -12.70
C LYS A 19 -0.44 -12.25 -13.96
N GLN A 20 -1.11 -11.63 -14.94
CA GLN A 20 -0.46 -11.15 -16.16
C GLN A 20 0.66 -10.14 -15.83
N LEU A 21 0.39 -9.20 -14.91
CA LEU A 21 1.38 -8.20 -14.51
C LEU A 21 2.61 -8.82 -13.82
N LEU A 22 2.41 -9.83 -12.98
CA LEU A 22 3.52 -10.57 -12.36
C LEU A 22 4.37 -11.29 -13.42
N GLU A 23 3.74 -12.07 -14.29
CA GLU A 23 4.45 -12.89 -15.29
C GLU A 23 5.14 -12.04 -16.35
N GLU A 24 4.40 -11.12 -16.98
CA GLU A 24 4.89 -10.35 -18.13
C GLU A 24 5.57 -9.05 -17.71
N GLY A 25 5.03 -8.35 -16.71
CA GLY A 25 5.49 -7.02 -16.31
C GLY A 25 6.67 -7.02 -15.33
N ILE A 26 6.83 -8.10 -14.55
CA ILE A 26 7.87 -8.23 -13.53
C ILE A 26 8.88 -9.31 -13.90
N LEU A 27 8.44 -10.58 -14.01
CA LEU A 27 9.38 -11.72 -14.15
C LEU A 27 10.09 -11.71 -15.50
N ARG A 28 9.38 -11.41 -16.58
CA ARG A 28 9.94 -11.33 -17.95
C ARG A 28 10.50 -9.96 -18.30
N ASN A 29 10.50 -9.02 -17.36
CA ASN A 29 11.01 -7.67 -17.61
C ASN A 29 12.54 -7.68 -17.65
N PRO A 30 13.18 -7.32 -18.78
CA PRO A 30 14.64 -7.40 -18.93
C PRO A 30 15.40 -6.48 -17.98
N LEU A 31 14.76 -5.44 -17.44
CA LEU A 31 15.39 -4.52 -16.49
C LEU A 31 15.54 -5.13 -15.10
N ILE A 32 14.65 -6.06 -14.72
CA ILE A 32 14.54 -6.64 -13.37
C ILE A 32 14.92 -8.13 -13.37
N ALA A 33 14.74 -8.84 -14.47
CA ALA A 33 14.95 -10.29 -14.57
C ALA A 33 16.34 -10.74 -14.11
N LYS A 34 17.37 -9.89 -14.28
CA LYS A 34 18.74 -10.14 -13.82
C LYS A 34 18.89 -10.20 -12.29
N ASP A 35 17.98 -9.55 -11.55
CA ASP A 35 18.02 -9.42 -10.09
C ASP A 35 17.08 -10.42 -9.40
N ILE A 36 16.31 -11.18 -10.17
CA ILE A 36 15.34 -12.18 -9.70
C ILE A 36 15.96 -13.58 -9.86
N PRO A 37 15.62 -14.56 -8.99
CA PRO A 37 16.07 -15.95 -9.17
C PRO A 37 15.75 -16.49 -10.58
N ALA A 38 16.71 -17.14 -11.23
CA ALA A 38 16.54 -17.70 -12.58
C ALA A 38 15.39 -18.72 -12.69
N ASP A 39 15.01 -19.29 -11.56
CA ASP A 39 13.94 -20.26 -11.38
C ASP A 39 12.68 -19.60 -10.78
N ALA A 40 12.51 -18.29 -10.91
CA ALA A 40 11.34 -17.59 -10.37
C ALA A 40 10.02 -17.97 -11.07
N GLU A 41 10.05 -18.24 -12.38
CA GLU A 41 8.84 -18.61 -13.12
C GLU A 41 8.18 -19.89 -12.57
N GLN A 42 8.97 -20.91 -12.22
CA GLN A 42 8.42 -22.15 -11.63
C GLN A 42 7.72 -21.90 -10.28
N TYR A 43 8.17 -20.93 -9.51
CA TYR A 43 7.55 -20.58 -8.22
C TYR A 43 6.33 -19.67 -8.41
N ALA A 44 6.37 -18.78 -9.40
CA ALA A 44 5.25 -17.90 -9.71
C ALA A 44 4.00 -18.67 -10.15
N HIS A 45 4.15 -19.80 -10.84
CA HIS A 45 3.03 -20.68 -11.21
C HIS A 45 2.29 -21.28 -10.02
N LYS A 46 2.93 -21.36 -8.84
CA LYS A 46 2.32 -21.84 -7.60
C LYS A 46 1.45 -20.77 -6.91
N ILE A 47 1.44 -19.55 -7.43
CA ILE A 47 0.71 -18.42 -6.86
C ILE A 47 -0.67 -18.32 -7.50
N ARG A 48 -1.71 -18.41 -6.67
CA ARG A 48 -3.10 -18.21 -7.06
C ARG A 48 -3.63 -16.90 -6.49
N PHE A 49 -3.98 -15.98 -7.40
CA PHE A 49 -4.67 -14.74 -7.03
C PHE A 49 -6.18 -14.99 -6.91
N VAL A 50 -6.77 -14.52 -5.82
CA VAL A 50 -8.21 -14.58 -5.55
C VAL A 50 -8.70 -13.20 -5.13
N GLY A 51 -10.00 -12.94 -5.25
CA GLY A 51 -10.59 -11.66 -4.86
C GLY A 51 -11.72 -11.27 -5.80
N SER A 52 -12.10 -10.00 -5.74
CA SER A 52 -13.15 -9.44 -6.60
C SER A 52 -12.60 -9.12 -8.00
N ASP A 53 -13.43 -9.25 -9.04
CA ASP A 53 -13.06 -8.88 -10.41
C ASP A 53 -12.79 -7.37 -10.54
N GLU A 54 -13.51 -6.56 -9.76
CA GLU A 54 -13.40 -5.10 -9.75
C GLU A 54 -12.59 -4.64 -8.52
N PRO A 55 -11.82 -3.54 -8.64
CA PRO A 55 -11.07 -2.99 -7.51
C PRO A 55 -12.04 -2.47 -6.43
N ARG A 56 -11.78 -2.80 -5.16
CA ARG A 56 -12.64 -2.31 -4.06
C ARG A 56 -12.24 -0.94 -3.54
N ILE A 57 -10.98 -0.56 -3.72
CA ILE A 57 -10.49 0.77 -3.33
C ILE A 57 -10.32 1.61 -4.62
N PRO A 58 -11.00 2.76 -4.74
CA PRO A 58 -10.99 3.57 -5.95
C PRO A 58 -9.71 4.43 -6.03
N ILE A 59 -8.56 3.76 -6.12
CA ILE A 59 -7.26 4.40 -6.37
C ILE A 59 -6.89 4.16 -7.83
N ASN A 60 -6.47 5.25 -8.50
CA ASN A 60 -6.04 5.23 -9.89
C ASN A 60 -4.80 4.34 -10.11
N TRP A 61 -4.43 4.15 -11.38
CA TRP A 61 -3.19 3.46 -11.79
C TRP A 61 -3.12 1.97 -11.46
N ARG A 62 -4.26 1.26 -11.50
CA ARG A 62 -4.29 -0.20 -11.29
C ARG A 62 -3.60 -0.60 -9.97
N PHE A 63 -3.96 0.11 -8.91
CA PHE A 63 -3.31 0.00 -7.61
C PHE A 63 -3.45 -1.40 -7.01
N ALA A 64 -4.64 -2.02 -7.13
CA ALA A 64 -4.89 -3.36 -6.63
C ALA A 64 -3.99 -4.40 -7.30
N GLU A 65 -3.83 -4.32 -8.63
CA GLU A 65 -2.97 -5.19 -9.42
C GLU A 65 -1.49 -4.97 -9.09
N SER A 66 -1.09 -3.71 -8.97
CA SER A 66 0.29 -3.32 -8.69
C SER A 66 0.74 -3.85 -7.34
N VAL A 67 -0.04 -3.63 -6.28
CA VAL A 67 0.31 -4.11 -4.94
C VAL A 67 0.24 -5.64 -4.88
N SER A 68 -0.77 -6.25 -5.49
CA SER A 68 -0.93 -7.70 -5.46
C SER A 68 0.19 -8.43 -6.24
N SER A 69 0.63 -7.88 -7.37
CA SER A 69 1.75 -8.44 -8.15
C SER A 69 3.07 -8.33 -7.40
N LEU A 70 3.31 -7.23 -6.67
CA LEU A 70 4.46 -7.12 -5.76
C LEU A 70 4.40 -8.15 -4.62
N LYS A 71 3.22 -8.43 -4.09
CA LYS A 71 3.04 -9.55 -3.13
C LYS A 71 3.29 -10.91 -3.77
N GLY A 72 2.95 -11.07 -5.05
CA GLY A 72 3.33 -12.25 -5.84
C GLY A 72 4.84 -12.40 -5.99
N LEU A 73 5.54 -11.31 -6.27
CA LEU A 73 7.01 -11.31 -6.36
C LEU A 73 7.65 -11.69 -5.00
N GLU A 74 7.16 -11.12 -3.90
CA GLU A 74 7.60 -11.45 -2.55
C GLU A 74 7.40 -12.96 -2.26
N ALA A 75 6.22 -13.50 -2.55
CA ALA A 75 5.95 -14.93 -2.42
C ALA A 75 6.90 -15.78 -3.27
N THR A 76 7.16 -15.38 -4.52
CA THR A 76 8.09 -16.07 -5.44
C THR A 76 9.49 -16.15 -4.84
N MET A 77 9.99 -15.05 -4.29
CA MET A 77 11.30 -15.01 -3.64
C MET A 77 11.35 -15.87 -2.37
N ILE A 78 10.28 -15.87 -1.57
CA ILE A 78 10.18 -16.69 -0.35
C ILE A 78 10.17 -18.18 -0.72
N LEU A 79 9.44 -18.58 -1.76
CA LEU A 79 9.40 -19.97 -2.22
C LEU A 79 10.78 -20.45 -2.68
N ALA A 80 11.50 -19.62 -3.43
CA ALA A 80 12.88 -19.91 -3.83
C ALA A 80 13.80 -20.09 -2.61
N LEU A 81 13.66 -19.21 -1.61
CA LEU A 81 14.43 -19.29 -0.36
C LEU A 81 14.08 -20.54 0.45
N LEU A 82 12.79 -20.86 0.61
CA LEU A 82 12.32 -22.04 1.33
C LEU A 82 12.87 -23.33 0.73
N LYS A 83 12.82 -23.44 -0.60
CA LYS A 83 13.35 -24.61 -1.31
C LYS A 83 14.86 -24.74 -1.14
N ARG A 84 15.60 -23.65 -1.37
CA ARG A 84 17.08 -23.68 -1.37
C ARG A 84 17.69 -23.82 0.02
N LYS A 85 17.13 -23.12 1.01
CA LYS A 85 17.70 -23.05 2.36
C LYS A 85 17.17 -24.14 3.28
N TYR A 86 15.89 -24.48 3.16
CA TYR A 86 15.21 -25.37 4.11
C TYR A 86 14.74 -26.68 3.46
N GLY A 87 14.87 -26.84 2.14
CA GLY A 87 14.39 -28.03 1.43
C GLY A 87 12.86 -28.17 1.42
N VAL A 88 12.14 -27.14 1.86
CA VAL A 88 10.68 -27.15 1.96
C VAL A 88 10.10 -26.80 0.61
N ASP A 89 9.22 -27.65 0.11
CA ASP A 89 8.42 -27.38 -1.08
C ASP A 89 6.99 -27.02 -0.65
N VAL A 90 6.49 -25.91 -1.16
CA VAL A 90 5.12 -25.45 -0.91
C VAL A 90 4.34 -25.66 -2.18
N ASP A 91 3.13 -26.22 -2.08
CA ASP A 91 2.32 -26.57 -3.26
C ASP A 91 1.61 -25.35 -3.85
N GLU A 92 0.96 -24.54 -3.01
CA GLU A 92 0.18 -23.37 -3.43
C GLU A 92 0.36 -22.19 -2.47
N VAL A 93 0.44 -20.98 -3.03
CA VAL A 93 0.35 -19.72 -2.28
C VAL A 93 -0.86 -18.94 -2.77
N VAL A 94 -1.79 -18.64 -1.87
CA VAL A 94 -3.00 -17.89 -2.20
C VAL A 94 -2.85 -16.43 -1.78
N ILE A 95 -2.97 -15.52 -2.74
CA ILE A 95 -2.93 -14.07 -2.50
C ILE A 95 -4.31 -13.49 -2.77
N ASN A 96 -4.92 -12.91 -1.75
CA ASN A 96 -6.18 -12.20 -1.88
C ASN A 96 -5.92 -10.74 -2.30
N THR A 97 -6.32 -10.36 -3.51
CA THR A 97 -6.16 -9.01 -4.06
C THR A 97 -6.96 -7.98 -3.28
N ASP A 98 -8.12 -8.38 -2.73
CA ASP A 98 -8.95 -7.49 -1.91
C ASP A 98 -8.30 -7.12 -0.60
N HIS A 99 -7.49 -8.04 -0.04
CA HIS A 99 -6.71 -7.79 1.16
C HIS A 99 -5.41 -7.05 0.83
N ALA A 100 -4.72 -7.43 -0.26
CA ALA A 100 -3.46 -6.82 -0.67
C ALA A 100 -3.60 -5.32 -0.93
N GLN A 101 -4.69 -4.87 -1.56
CA GLN A 101 -4.93 -3.42 -1.78
C GLN A 101 -5.07 -2.62 -0.47
N LEU A 102 -5.29 -3.25 0.68
CA LEU A 102 -5.32 -2.56 1.97
C LEU A 102 -3.91 -2.31 2.54
N PHE A 103 -2.84 -2.72 1.83
CA PHE A 103 -1.46 -2.59 2.28
C PHE A 103 -1.10 -1.17 2.74
N PHE A 104 -1.57 -0.13 2.05
CA PHE A 104 -1.27 1.26 2.44
C PHE A 104 -1.83 1.64 3.83
N MET A 105 -2.87 0.95 4.30
CA MET A 105 -3.39 1.15 5.65
C MET A 105 -2.42 0.67 6.73
N SER A 106 -1.46 -0.20 6.41
CA SER A 106 -0.43 -0.67 7.35
C SER A 106 0.37 0.48 7.99
N ALA A 107 0.55 1.59 7.26
CA ALA A 107 1.16 2.81 7.79
C ALA A 107 0.38 3.41 8.97
N LEU A 108 -0.91 3.12 9.08
CA LEU A 108 -1.81 3.65 10.10
C LEU A 108 -2.11 2.66 11.23
N ILE A 109 -2.01 1.33 10.98
CA ILE A 109 -2.52 0.28 11.88
C ILE A 109 -1.45 -0.67 12.44
N TRP A 110 -0.18 -0.28 12.45
CA TRP A 110 0.91 -1.08 13.04
C TRP A 110 0.78 -1.20 14.57
N ARG A 111 1.51 -2.16 15.14
CA ARG A 111 1.60 -2.35 16.60
C ARG A 111 3.04 -2.65 16.98
N LEU A 112 3.52 -2.10 18.10
CA LEU A 112 4.81 -2.47 18.70
C LEU A 112 4.58 -3.53 19.72
N ASP A 113 5.33 -4.63 19.63
CA ASP A 113 5.26 -5.68 20.62
C ASP A 113 6.61 -5.95 21.31
N PRO A 114 7.15 -4.96 22.05
CA PRO A 114 8.32 -5.21 22.88
C PRO A 114 7.89 -6.13 24.03
N LYS A 115 8.30 -7.40 23.98
CA LYS A 115 8.07 -8.40 25.05
C LYS A 115 6.59 -8.75 25.32
N GLY A 116 5.67 -8.62 24.37
CA GLY A 116 4.27 -9.02 24.53
C GLY A 116 3.30 -7.90 24.97
N VAL A 117 3.75 -6.64 24.99
CA VAL A 117 2.95 -5.49 25.45
C VAL A 117 1.92 -4.99 24.41
N ASN A 118 2.14 -5.25 23.12
CA ASN A 118 1.21 -4.94 22.03
C ASN A 118 0.64 -3.50 22.02
N ILE A 119 1.51 -2.51 21.88
CA ILE A 119 1.21 -1.08 21.84
C ILE A 119 0.71 -0.67 20.43
N PRO A 120 -0.45 -0.03 20.27
CA PRO A 120 -0.95 0.39 18.96
C PRO A 120 -0.18 1.59 18.36
N ALA A 121 -0.08 1.65 17.03
CA ALA A 121 0.58 2.69 16.23
C ALA A 121 0.24 4.13 16.65
N ARG A 122 -1.06 4.35 16.80
CA ARG A 122 -1.63 5.56 17.36
C ARG A 122 -2.16 5.13 18.71
N GLY A 123 -1.46 5.51 19.78
CA GLY A 123 -1.95 5.28 21.14
C GLY A 123 -3.42 5.70 21.20
N SER A 124 -4.31 4.76 21.50
CA SER A 124 -5.74 5.06 21.65
C SER A 124 -5.95 5.90 22.91
N THR A 125 -4.95 5.90 23.80
CA THR A 125 -4.83 6.74 24.98
C THR A 125 -3.50 7.49 25.01
N ALA A 126 -3.45 8.58 25.78
CA ALA A 126 -2.22 9.33 26.02
C ALA A 126 -1.10 8.46 26.65
N ALA A 127 -1.48 7.50 27.50
CA ALA A 127 -0.54 6.57 28.12
C ALA A 127 0.14 5.63 27.11
N GLU A 128 -0.60 5.15 26.11
CA GLU A 128 -0.03 4.32 25.03
C GLU A 128 0.87 5.14 24.10
N ALA A 129 0.50 6.39 23.83
CA ALA A 129 1.32 7.28 23.01
C ALA A 129 2.71 7.52 23.64
N VAL A 130 2.79 7.64 24.98
CA VAL A 130 4.07 7.76 25.70
C VAL A 130 4.94 6.51 25.52
N LYS A 131 4.36 5.31 25.57
CA LYS A 131 5.11 4.05 25.37
C LYS A 131 5.70 3.92 23.97
N VAL A 132 5.01 4.46 22.95
CA VAL A 132 5.58 4.54 21.59
C VAL A 132 6.80 5.46 21.58
N LEU A 133 6.74 6.59 22.29
CA LEU A 133 7.84 7.56 22.39
C LEU A 133 9.09 7.03 23.08
N GLU A 134 8.97 6.02 23.95
CA GLU A 134 10.11 5.32 24.55
C GLU A 134 10.97 4.59 23.50
N HIS A 135 10.34 4.17 22.39
CA HIS A 135 10.99 3.39 21.32
C HIS A 135 11.33 4.26 20.11
N PHE A 136 10.48 5.23 19.80
CA PHE A 136 10.63 6.12 18.66
C PHE A 136 10.49 7.58 19.10
N PRO A 137 11.55 8.40 19.03
CA PRO A 137 11.43 9.80 19.40
C PRO A 137 10.41 10.52 18.51
N SER A 138 9.74 11.54 19.07
CA SER A 138 8.78 12.33 18.29
C SER A 138 9.50 13.09 17.17
N TYR A 139 9.09 12.84 15.93
CA TYR A 139 9.50 13.62 14.76
C TYR A 139 8.54 14.76 14.44
N ASP A 140 7.56 15.04 15.30
CA ASP A 140 6.69 16.21 15.19
C ASP A 140 7.41 17.48 15.67
N ILE A 141 8.50 17.83 14.99
CA ILE A 141 9.40 18.95 15.30
C ILE A 141 8.68 20.30 15.34
N HIS A 142 7.60 20.44 14.58
CA HIS A 142 6.80 21.66 14.48
C HIS A 142 5.52 21.61 15.33
N ARG A 143 5.36 20.57 16.16
CA ARG A 143 4.25 20.43 17.10
C ARG A 143 2.89 20.49 16.39
N GLN A 144 2.78 19.93 15.18
CA GLN A 144 1.55 19.88 14.39
C GLN A 144 0.43 19.15 15.13
N THR A 145 0.77 18.09 15.88
CA THR A 145 -0.17 17.24 16.63
C THR A 145 -0.27 17.60 18.10
N ALA A 146 0.45 18.64 18.56
CA ALA A 146 0.56 18.96 19.99
C ALA A 146 -0.75 19.45 20.62
N THR A 147 -1.66 20.03 19.83
CA THR A 147 -2.99 20.43 20.32
C THR A 147 -4.05 20.05 19.28
N PHE A 148 -5.27 19.78 19.76
CA PHE A 148 -6.41 19.51 18.88
C PHE A 148 -6.62 20.64 17.88
N HIS A 149 -6.56 21.90 18.34
CA HIS A 149 -6.62 23.07 17.47
C HIS A 149 -5.60 22.99 16.33
N ARG A 150 -4.33 22.70 16.60
CA ARG A 150 -3.27 22.61 15.57
C ARG A 150 -3.50 21.46 14.58
N GLY A 151 -3.90 20.29 15.08
CA GLY A 151 -4.25 19.15 14.24
C GLY A 151 -5.52 19.38 13.41
N SER A 152 -6.37 20.31 13.84
CA SER A 152 -7.62 20.69 13.17
C SER A 152 -7.54 22.01 12.41
N VAL A 153 -6.40 22.72 12.41
CA VAL A 153 -6.25 23.92 11.58
C VAL A 153 -6.39 23.49 10.14
N THR A 154 -7.50 23.89 9.53
CA THR A 154 -7.85 23.52 8.18
C THR A 154 -6.85 24.17 7.23
N ASN A 155 -6.20 23.36 6.38
CA ASN A 155 -5.21 23.81 5.41
C ASN A 155 -5.91 24.48 4.21
N ILE A 156 -6.73 25.49 4.49
CA ILE A 156 -7.53 26.21 3.51
C ILE A 156 -6.74 27.45 3.12
N TYR A 157 -6.23 27.43 1.88
CA TYR A 157 -5.43 28.51 1.35
C TYR A 157 -6.20 29.27 0.28
N LYS A 158 -6.12 30.60 0.34
CA LYS A 158 -6.70 31.48 -0.67
C LYS A 158 -5.77 31.53 -1.89
N THR A 159 -6.32 31.28 -3.07
CA THR A 159 -5.62 31.39 -4.35
C THR A 159 -5.62 32.85 -4.84
N LYS A 160 -4.79 33.16 -5.85
CA LYS A 160 -4.74 34.49 -6.49
C LYS A 160 -6.07 34.90 -7.13
N ASP A 161 -6.89 33.93 -7.54
CA ASP A 161 -8.22 34.14 -8.14
C ASP A 161 -9.37 34.16 -7.10
N ASN A 162 -9.07 34.44 -5.82
CA ASN A 162 -10.04 34.49 -4.72
C ASN A 162 -10.81 33.19 -4.44
N LYS A 163 -10.34 32.04 -4.93
CA LYS A 163 -10.87 30.72 -4.57
C LYS A 163 -10.10 30.15 -3.37
N PHE A 164 -10.60 29.04 -2.83
CA PHE A 164 -9.98 28.34 -1.70
C PHE A 164 -9.75 26.88 -2.06
N PHE A 165 -8.61 26.32 -1.64
CA PHE A 165 -8.35 24.89 -1.73
C PHE A 165 -7.94 24.34 -0.37
N HIS A 166 -8.38 23.13 -0.07
CA HIS A 166 -8.05 22.40 1.14
C HIS A 166 -6.90 21.43 0.87
N LEU A 167 -5.83 21.48 1.67
CA LEU A 167 -4.75 20.50 1.65
C LEU A 167 -4.87 19.50 2.80
N HIS A 168 -4.31 18.31 2.64
CA HIS A 168 -4.27 17.31 3.71
C HIS A 168 -3.25 17.65 4.82
N GLY A 169 -2.28 18.54 4.54
CA GLY A 169 -1.28 19.00 5.50
C GLY A 169 -1.00 20.49 5.35
N THR A 170 -0.53 21.11 6.44
CA THR A 170 -0.18 22.53 6.47
C THR A 170 1.19 22.71 5.83
N TRP A 171 1.31 23.66 4.89
CA TRP A 171 2.58 23.99 4.22
C TRP A 171 3.41 25.01 5.01
N SER A 172 2.82 25.69 6.00
CA SER A 172 3.51 26.68 6.82
C SER A 172 4.12 26.07 8.08
N SER A 173 5.43 26.22 8.26
CA SER A 173 6.17 25.81 9.47
C SER A 173 5.86 26.66 10.71
N SER A 174 5.13 27.77 10.55
CA SER A 174 4.72 28.65 11.65
C SER A 174 3.26 28.41 12.06
N PRO A 175 2.93 28.56 13.35
CA PRO A 175 1.55 28.47 13.82
C PRO A 175 0.80 29.72 13.39
N LYS A 176 0.26 29.71 12.17
CA LYS A 176 -0.63 30.78 11.74
C LYS A 176 -2.03 30.50 12.24
N THR A 177 -2.24 30.82 13.51
CA THR A 177 -3.54 31.32 13.94
C THR A 177 -3.79 32.63 13.19
N ASN A 178 -4.75 32.61 12.26
CA ASN A 178 -5.61 33.73 11.89
C ASN A 178 -5.12 35.02 11.19
N ASP A 179 -3.84 35.20 10.82
CA ASP A 179 -3.41 36.49 10.23
C ASP A 179 -3.71 36.70 8.72
N TYR A 180 -4.60 35.91 8.11
CA TYR A 180 -4.98 36.06 6.69
C TYR A 180 -6.45 36.45 6.46
N ILE A 181 -7.16 36.89 7.50
CA ILE A 181 -8.54 37.41 7.41
C ILE A 181 -8.64 38.80 8.05
N THR A 182 -7.75 39.71 7.65
CA THR A 182 -7.96 41.16 7.75
C THR A 182 -7.45 41.83 6.49
#